data_AF-A0A4Z2AWJ2-F1
#
_entry.id   AF-A0A4Z2AWJ2-F1
#
_cell.length_a   1.000
_cell.length_b   1.000
_cell.length_c   1.000
_cell.angle_alpha   90.00
_cell.angle_beta   90.00
_cell.angle_gamma   90.00
#
_symmetry.space_group_name_H-M   'P 1'
#
loop_
_entity.id
_entity.type
_entity.pdbx_description
1 polymer ?
#
loop_
_entity_poly.entity_id
_entity_poly.type
_entity_poly.pdbx_seq_one_letter_code
_entity_poly.pdbx_strand_id
1 'polypeptide(L)'
;MEDDEEEELEEGVVDQNFRLELMKVLQQQNALATEDASSDEDLDDEAMMELDKNLAAVFLEQKKKTQAKKDEKTKIMKEKTLVRDFKIKVLDFVEVLVGRQAGSPLVLSLVEPLLHIIERGMSSDSQQQEQDFLRRAADIFRNQLCRSKVYCKTVGDRQGALHDMLEKLMSKAQKLADSSVSLYYFSASLYVVKVLRGAPPAGTQHENSTTAADLRFTGSLDMDRVTAIFREALNSFMSKRKSPLTTQMFTDLFNRFPVLGVNLLDAAVQHIKSGVRVHQQGQACVLVLRAMQSREIQQLLGGPAWTDLCTKVTAQLAAQVDQLDNKLVKEKVVKTLELCQFLVKQVHQQKLSVDLEPLKKALEALPNAITFNKTGKLEDTYWAVVKHFGVTKPKVEKVKPDKEAEPQAAQKKKKGFLPETKKRQKRMKPVLEPAGEKPTSVDNAGAEEGTCKKEKGQENKAETSDRGGE
;
A
#
# COMPACT_ATOMS: atom_id res chain seq x y z
N MET A 1 37.69 -2.13 3.90
CA MET A 1 37.28 -0.94 4.65
C MET A 1 37.47 -1.30 6.10
N GLU A 2 38.55 -0.75 6.62
CA GLU A 2 38.82 -0.58 8.05
C GLU A 2 37.80 0.38 8.65
N ASP A 3 37.71 0.34 9.99
CA ASP A 3 36.95 1.21 10.89
C ASP A 3 35.43 1.04 10.93
N ASP A 4 34.99 0.33 11.98
CA ASP A 4 33.98 0.81 12.94
C ASP A 4 33.92 -0.17 14.13
N GLU A 5 34.98 -0.17 14.97
CA GLU A 5 34.88 -0.59 16.37
C GLU A 5 34.66 0.66 17.23
N GLU A 6 33.56 1.38 17.01
CA GLU A 6 33.02 2.25 18.05
C GLU A 6 32.52 1.34 19.18
N GLU A 7 33.41 1.12 20.16
CA GLU A 7 33.04 0.65 21.48
C GLU A 7 32.06 1.64 22.11
N GLU A 8 30.77 1.43 21.86
CA GLU A 8 29.74 1.78 22.84
C GLU A 8 30.06 1.00 24.11
N LEU A 9 30.90 1.60 24.95
CA LEU A 9 30.93 1.33 26.37
C LEU A 9 29.50 1.55 26.85
N GLU A 10 28.74 0.47 27.01
CA GLU A 10 27.48 0.45 27.74
C GLU A 10 27.80 0.96 29.17
N GLU A 11 27.77 2.27 29.33
CA GLU A 11 27.77 2.92 30.63
C GLU A 11 26.48 2.52 31.33
N GLY A 12 26.64 1.66 32.33
CA GLY A 12 25.76 1.72 33.48
C GLY A 12 24.91 0.50 33.75
N VAL A 13 25.53 -0.66 33.94
CA VAL A 13 25.27 -1.47 35.15
C VAL A 13 26.56 -2.22 35.48
N VAL A 14 27.37 -1.69 36.40
CA VAL A 14 28.49 -2.47 36.95
C VAL A 14 27.91 -3.71 37.62
N ASP A 15 28.35 -4.89 37.20
CA ASP A 15 27.90 -6.18 37.71
C ASP A 15 27.95 -6.18 39.25
N GLN A 16 26.82 -6.48 39.92
CA GLN A 16 26.76 -6.49 41.38
C GLN A 16 27.73 -7.52 41.97
N ASN A 17 27.96 -8.63 41.27
CA ASN A 17 28.88 -9.65 41.74
C ASN A 17 30.33 -9.16 41.69
N PHE A 18 30.69 -8.39 40.66
CA PHE A 18 31.99 -7.71 40.57
C PHE A 18 32.19 -6.70 41.71
N ARG A 19 31.16 -5.93 42.06
CA ARG A 19 31.21 -5.00 43.21
C ARG A 19 31.44 -5.72 44.54
N LEU A 20 30.79 -6.87 44.74
CA LEU A 20 30.96 -7.67 45.95
C LEU A 20 32.37 -8.27 46.03
N GLU A 21 32.90 -8.75 44.92
CA GLU A 21 34.24 -9.32 44.81
C GLU A 21 35.33 -8.26 45.03
N LEU A 22 35.14 -7.05 44.48
CA LEU A 22 36.00 -5.89 44.71
C LEU A 22 35.96 -5.42 46.18
N MET A 23 34.76 -5.33 46.77
CA MET A 23 34.61 -4.99 48.20
C MET A 23 35.29 -6.03 49.10
N LYS A 24 35.21 -7.32 48.77
CA LYS A 24 35.85 -8.38 49.56
C LYS A 24 37.37 -8.26 49.55
N VAL A 25 37.99 -7.96 48.40
CA VAL A 25 39.44 -7.74 48.31
C VAL A 25 39.86 -6.53 49.14
N LEU A 26 39.11 -5.42 49.06
CA LEU A 26 39.38 -4.22 49.84
C LEU A 26 39.20 -4.43 51.36
N GLN A 27 38.24 -5.27 51.78
CA GLN A 27 38.01 -5.61 53.20
C GLN A 27 39.10 -6.55 53.75
N GLN A 28 39.57 -7.50 52.94
CA GLN A 28 40.55 -8.51 53.37
C GLN A 28 41.93 -7.94 53.70
N GLN A 29 42.31 -6.81 53.11
CA GLN A 29 43.61 -6.16 53.33
C GLN A 29 43.50 -4.83 54.08
N ASN A 30 42.41 -4.65 54.82
CA ASN A 30 42.19 -3.48 55.68
C ASN A 30 42.27 -2.11 54.97
N ALA A 31 42.07 -2.10 53.64
CA ALA A 31 42.14 -0.91 52.80
C ALA A 31 40.84 -0.10 52.80
N LEU A 32 39.80 -0.56 53.52
CA LEU A 32 38.57 0.17 53.78
C LEU A 32 38.68 0.89 55.12
N ALA A 33 38.51 2.21 55.09
CA ALA A 33 38.40 3.00 56.30
C ALA A 33 37.19 2.52 57.13
N THR A 34 37.46 1.86 58.25
CA THR A 34 36.45 1.52 59.26
C THR A 34 36.42 2.65 60.29
N GLU A 35 35.23 3.09 60.68
CA GLU A 35 35.07 4.29 61.53
C GLU A 35 35.63 4.15 62.97
N ASP A 36 36.19 2.99 63.34
CA ASP A 36 36.75 2.69 64.67
C ASP A 36 38.27 2.34 64.66
N ALA A 37 38.98 2.47 63.54
CA ALA A 37 40.41 2.15 63.46
C ALA A 37 41.29 3.41 63.46
N SER A 38 41.65 3.88 64.66
CA SER A 38 42.83 4.72 64.90
C SER A 38 44.10 3.86 64.77
N SER A 39 44.37 3.35 63.57
CA SER A 39 45.57 2.55 63.28
C SER A 39 46.44 3.34 62.31
N ASP A 40 47.43 4.04 62.89
CA ASP A 40 48.59 4.67 62.25
C ASP A 40 49.61 3.57 61.86
N GLU A 41 49.13 2.44 61.35
CA GLU A 41 49.96 1.40 60.75
C GLU A 41 50.00 1.68 59.25
N ASP A 42 51.04 2.41 58.84
CA ASP A 42 51.40 2.55 57.43
C ASP A 42 51.37 1.14 56.80
N LEU A 43 50.46 0.93 55.85
CA LEU A 43 50.41 -0.29 55.06
C LEU A 43 51.81 -0.56 54.52
N ASP A 44 52.43 -1.65 54.98
CA ASP A 44 53.75 -2.07 54.54
C ASP A 44 53.80 -2.11 53.01
N ASP A 45 54.91 -1.70 52.39
CA ASP A 45 55.04 -1.60 50.93
C ASP A 45 54.71 -2.94 50.25
N GLU A 46 55.00 -4.06 50.93
CA GLU A 46 54.65 -5.40 50.46
C GLU A 46 53.12 -5.66 50.48
N ALA A 47 52.41 -5.18 51.51
CA ALA A 47 50.96 -5.29 51.62
C ALA A 47 50.25 -4.44 50.56
N MET A 48 50.78 -3.25 50.26
CA MET A 48 50.28 -2.39 49.18
C MET A 48 50.46 -3.05 47.80
N MET A 49 51.60 -3.69 47.56
CA MET A 49 51.83 -4.45 46.33
C MET A 49 50.93 -5.69 46.22
N GLU A 50 50.65 -6.37 47.34
CA GLU A 50 49.72 -7.51 47.35
C GLU A 50 48.28 -7.08 47.03
N LEU A 51 47.85 -5.90 47.51
CA LEU A 51 46.56 -5.31 47.17
C LEU A 51 46.43 -5.01 45.68
N ASP A 52 47.43 -4.38 45.07
CA ASP A 52 47.42 -4.09 43.64
C ASP A 52 47.39 -5.39 42.80
N LYS A 53 48.16 -6.42 43.21
CA LYS A 53 48.10 -7.75 42.57
C LYS A 53 46.70 -8.38 42.65
N ASN A 54 46.05 -8.29 43.80
CA ASN A 54 44.71 -8.84 44.01
C ASN A 54 43.62 -8.06 43.24
N LEU A 55 43.70 -6.72 43.23
CA LEU A 55 42.82 -5.87 42.43
C LEU A 55 43.01 -6.15 40.94
N ALA A 56 44.25 -6.21 40.46
CA ALA A 56 44.58 -6.56 39.08
C ALA A 56 43.99 -7.92 38.69
N ALA A 57 44.02 -8.92 39.58
CA ALA A 57 43.40 -10.23 39.33
C ALA A 57 41.87 -10.12 39.13
N VAL A 58 41.18 -9.36 39.99
CA VAL A 58 39.71 -9.15 39.90
C VAL A 58 39.33 -8.39 38.63
N PHE A 59 40.07 -7.35 38.25
CA PHE A 59 39.84 -6.62 36.99
C PHE A 59 40.14 -7.49 35.75
N LEU A 60 41.18 -8.33 35.79
CA LEU A 60 41.48 -9.27 34.71
C LEU A 60 40.38 -10.32 34.56
N GLU A 61 39.83 -10.83 35.66
CA GLU A 61 38.72 -11.77 35.63
C GLU A 61 37.44 -11.13 35.08
N GLN A 62 37.13 -9.91 35.50
CA GLN A 62 35.98 -9.16 34.98
C GLN A 62 36.13 -8.87 33.49
N LYS A 63 37.32 -8.45 33.05
CA LYS A 63 37.62 -8.24 31.63
C LYS A 63 37.42 -9.53 30.83
N LYS A 64 37.87 -10.68 31.34
CA LYS A 64 37.65 -12.00 30.71
C LYS A 64 36.16 -12.36 30.63
N LYS A 65 35.38 -12.13 31.70
CA LYS A 65 33.94 -12.39 31.73
C LYS A 65 33.18 -11.52 30.71
N THR A 66 33.49 -10.23 30.64
CA THR A 66 32.87 -9.32 29.67
C THR A 66 33.25 -9.69 28.24
N GLN A 67 34.52 -10.02 27.99
CA GLN A 67 34.97 -10.46 26.67
C GLN A 67 34.26 -11.75 26.25
N ALA A 68 34.15 -12.75 27.13
CA ALA A 68 33.43 -13.99 26.84
C ALA A 68 31.95 -13.74 26.48
N LYS A 69 31.27 -12.83 27.19
CA LYS A 69 29.89 -12.43 26.85
C LYS A 69 29.81 -11.75 25.48
N LYS A 70 30.76 -10.87 25.15
CA LYS A 70 30.85 -10.19 23.83
C LYS A 70 31.10 -11.21 22.71
N ASP A 71 31.99 -12.16 22.93
CA ASP A 71 32.31 -13.22 21.97
C ASP A 71 31.13 -14.16 21.75
N GLU A 72 30.41 -14.56 22.81
CA GLU A 72 29.19 -15.38 22.71
C GLU A 72 28.07 -14.65 21.96
N LYS A 73 27.81 -13.37 22.29
CA LYS A 73 26.84 -12.51 21.57
C LYS A 73 27.21 -12.42 20.09
N THR A 74 28.49 -12.22 19.77
CA THR A 74 29.00 -12.15 18.40
C THR A 74 28.83 -13.48 17.66
N LYS A 75 29.10 -14.60 18.34
CA LYS A 75 28.90 -15.95 17.78
C LYS A 75 27.43 -16.20 17.44
N ILE A 76 26.51 -15.90 18.36
CA ILE A 76 25.07 -16.04 18.14
C ILE A 76 24.61 -15.17 16.96
N MET A 77 25.11 -13.92 16.84
CA MET A 77 24.79 -13.05 15.72
C MET A 77 25.32 -13.59 14.38
N LYS A 78 26.52 -14.15 14.36
CA LYS A 78 27.10 -14.82 13.18
C LYS A 78 26.28 -16.04 12.76
N GLU A 79 25.87 -16.88 13.72
CA GLU A 79 25.02 -18.05 13.44
C GLU A 79 23.65 -17.62 12.88
N LYS A 80 23.00 -16.61 13.47
CA LYS A 80 21.75 -16.05 12.94
C LYS A 80 21.91 -15.52 11.50
N THR A 81 23.04 -14.86 11.24
CA THR A 81 23.41 -14.38 9.90
C THR A 81 23.54 -15.53 8.91
N LEU A 82 24.30 -16.58 9.25
CA LEU A 82 24.47 -17.75 8.38
C LEU A 82 23.14 -18.46 8.08
N VAL A 83 22.29 -18.64 9.09
CA VAL A 83 20.95 -19.24 8.91
C VAL A 83 20.09 -18.39 7.98
N ARG A 84 20.14 -17.07 8.10
CA ARG A 84 19.42 -16.16 7.21
C ARG A 84 19.96 -16.24 5.79
N ASP A 85 21.28 -16.19 5.60
CA ASP A 85 21.88 -16.22 4.28
C ASP A 85 21.55 -17.54 3.57
N PHE A 86 21.54 -18.65 4.31
CA PHE A 86 21.01 -19.93 3.81
C PHE A 86 19.54 -19.83 3.37
N LYS A 87 18.66 -19.23 4.19
CA LYS A 87 17.25 -19.02 3.81
C LYS A 87 17.09 -18.15 2.56
N ILE A 88 17.91 -17.11 2.40
CA ILE A 88 17.93 -16.27 1.19
C ILE A 88 18.37 -17.11 -0.02
N LYS A 89 19.38 -17.98 0.13
CA LYS A 89 19.78 -18.91 -0.93
C LYS A 89 18.68 -19.90 -1.28
N VAL A 90 17.91 -20.39 -0.30
CA VAL A 90 16.71 -21.20 -0.58
C VAL A 90 15.69 -20.39 -1.39
N LEU A 91 15.47 -19.11 -1.06
CA LEU A 91 14.61 -18.24 -1.88
C LEU A 91 15.15 -18.02 -3.30
N ASP A 92 16.47 -17.95 -3.52
CA ASP A 92 17.06 -17.92 -4.87
C ASP A 92 16.58 -19.13 -5.69
N PHE A 93 16.59 -20.33 -5.09
CA PHE A 93 16.12 -21.54 -5.76
C PHE A 93 14.61 -21.53 -6.01
N VAL A 94 13.82 -21.05 -5.05
CA VAL A 94 12.37 -20.91 -5.20
C VAL A 94 12.04 -19.91 -6.32
N GLU A 95 12.76 -18.80 -6.38
CA GLU A 95 12.64 -17.78 -7.42
C GLU A 95 12.90 -18.39 -8.81
N VAL A 96 13.99 -19.15 -8.97
CA VAL A 96 14.30 -19.86 -10.22
C VAL A 96 13.21 -20.88 -10.57
N LEU A 97 12.70 -21.63 -9.59
CA LEU A 97 11.63 -22.61 -9.79
C LEU A 97 10.36 -21.95 -10.32
N VAL A 98 9.91 -20.86 -9.67
CA VAL A 98 8.71 -20.11 -10.08
C VAL A 98 8.93 -19.47 -11.46
N GLY A 99 10.11 -18.92 -11.74
CA GLY A 99 10.39 -18.27 -13.02
C GLY A 99 10.52 -19.25 -14.20
N ARG A 100 11.19 -20.39 -14.00
CA ARG A 100 11.46 -21.36 -15.08
C ARG A 100 10.35 -22.41 -15.24
N GLN A 101 9.66 -22.76 -14.17
CA GLN A 101 8.64 -23.82 -14.16
C GLN A 101 7.26 -23.31 -13.75
N ALA A 102 6.93 -22.05 -14.06
CA ALA A 102 5.63 -21.45 -13.72
C ALA A 102 4.41 -22.26 -14.18
N GLY A 103 4.53 -23.04 -15.25
CA GLY A 103 3.47 -23.93 -15.76
C GLY A 103 3.29 -25.24 -14.97
N SER A 104 4.27 -25.61 -14.15
CA SER A 104 4.24 -26.83 -13.35
C SER A 104 3.25 -26.70 -12.19
N PRO A 105 2.43 -27.73 -11.92
CA PRO A 105 1.50 -27.71 -10.79
C PRO A 105 2.23 -27.81 -9.43
N LEU A 106 3.54 -28.08 -9.42
CA LEU A 106 4.38 -28.02 -8.22
C LEU A 106 4.48 -26.61 -7.65
N VAL A 107 4.41 -25.58 -8.50
CA VAL A 107 4.50 -24.17 -8.06
C VAL A 107 3.33 -23.81 -7.13
N LEU A 108 2.20 -24.51 -7.24
CA LEU A 108 1.03 -24.32 -6.37
C LEU A 108 1.31 -24.69 -4.91
N SER A 109 2.24 -25.63 -4.64
CA SER A 109 2.61 -26.00 -3.26
C SER A 109 3.44 -24.94 -2.56
N LEU A 110 3.93 -23.92 -3.28
CA LEU A 110 4.69 -22.80 -2.72
C LEU A 110 3.79 -21.69 -2.15
N VAL A 111 2.49 -21.71 -2.47
CA VAL A 111 1.53 -20.66 -2.03
C VAL A 111 1.49 -20.56 -0.50
N GLU A 112 1.25 -21.68 0.19
CA GLU A 112 1.13 -21.66 1.66
C GLU A 112 2.47 -21.41 2.38
N PRO A 113 3.59 -22.04 2.00
CA PRO A 113 4.89 -21.76 2.63
C PRO A 113 5.32 -20.29 2.50
N LEU A 114 5.14 -19.67 1.33
CA LEU A 114 5.49 -18.26 1.14
C LEU A 114 4.58 -17.34 1.94
N LEU A 115 3.27 -17.62 2.00
CA LEU A 115 2.33 -16.88 2.85
C LEU A 115 2.69 -16.99 4.34
N HIS A 116 3.12 -18.17 4.78
CA HIS A 116 3.51 -18.40 6.16
C HIS A 116 4.76 -17.58 6.54
N ILE A 117 5.74 -17.48 5.64
CA ILE A 117 6.91 -16.61 5.81
C ILE A 117 6.47 -15.15 5.94
N ILE A 118 5.57 -14.69 5.05
CA ILE A 118 5.09 -13.31 5.03
C ILE A 118 4.33 -12.97 6.32
N GLU A 119 3.40 -13.82 6.74
CA GLU A 119 2.61 -13.64 7.96
C GLU A 119 3.48 -13.55 9.21
N ARG A 120 4.49 -14.42 9.34
CA ARG A 120 5.41 -14.39 10.48
C ARG A 120 6.35 -13.18 10.43
N GLY A 121 6.88 -12.85 9.25
CA GLY A 121 7.82 -11.74 9.09
C GLY A 121 7.18 -10.38 9.35
N MET A 122 5.94 -10.18 8.93
CA MET A 122 5.21 -8.90 9.13
C MET A 122 4.72 -8.70 10.57
N SER A 123 4.73 -9.75 11.40
CA SER A 123 4.27 -9.68 12.79
C SER A 123 5.36 -9.29 13.79
N SER A 124 6.60 -9.06 13.35
CA SER A 124 7.78 -8.87 14.22
C SER A 124 8.41 -7.47 14.01
N ASP A 125 8.83 -6.79 15.09
CA ASP A 125 9.78 -5.66 15.05
C ASP A 125 11.17 -6.19 14.69
N SER A 126 11.30 -6.57 13.42
CA SER A 126 12.42 -7.35 12.92
C SER A 126 13.60 -6.45 12.58
N GLN A 127 14.82 -6.95 12.74
CA GLN A 127 16.02 -6.25 12.29
C GLN A 127 15.95 -5.97 10.77
N GLN A 128 16.65 -4.94 10.28
CA GLN A 128 16.62 -4.53 8.86
C GLN A 128 16.92 -5.70 7.89
N GLN A 129 17.78 -6.63 8.30
CA GLN A 129 18.15 -7.80 7.50
C GLN A 129 17.05 -8.89 7.48
N GLU A 130 16.18 -8.96 8.48
CA GLU A 130 14.98 -9.81 8.46
C GLU A 130 13.91 -9.25 7.52
N GLN A 131 13.86 -7.92 7.39
CA GLN A 131 13.01 -7.24 6.41
C GLN A 131 13.43 -7.55 4.97
N ASP A 132 14.73 -7.71 4.68
CA ASP A 132 15.20 -8.08 3.34
C ASP A 132 14.75 -9.48 2.93
N PHE A 133 14.85 -10.46 3.85
CA PHE A 133 14.33 -11.81 3.62
C PHE A 133 12.82 -11.80 3.37
N LEU A 134 12.07 -11.06 4.19
CA LEU A 134 10.63 -10.89 4.04
C LEU A 134 10.27 -10.23 2.70
N ARG A 135 10.93 -9.11 2.37
CA ARG A 135 10.72 -8.37 1.12
C ARG A 135 10.95 -9.28 -0.08
N ARG A 136 11.97 -10.13 -0.03
CA ARG A 136 12.26 -11.08 -1.10
C ARG A 136 11.19 -12.15 -1.24
N ALA A 137 10.76 -12.77 -0.12
CA ALA A 137 9.67 -13.73 -0.14
C ALA A 137 8.36 -13.11 -0.68
N ALA A 138 8.06 -11.88 -0.27
CA ALA A 138 6.90 -11.12 -0.72
C ALA A 138 6.96 -10.78 -2.21
N ASP A 139 8.14 -10.43 -2.74
CA ASP A 139 8.34 -10.17 -4.16
C ASP A 139 8.11 -11.42 -5.02
N ILE A 140 8.74 -12.54 -4.65
CA ILE A 140 8.55 -13.84 -5.31
C ILE A 140 7.05 -14.20 -5.32
N PHE A 141 6.41 -14.13 -4.16
CA PHE A 141 4.99 -14.46 -4.02
C PHE A 141 4.08 -13.55 -4.87
N ARG A 142 4.27 -12.22 -4.80
CA ARG A 142 3.35 -11.27 -5.43
C ARG A 142 3.60 -11.14 -6.92
N ASN A 143 4.84 -10.96 -7.32
CA ASN A 143 5.20 -10.55 -8.67
C ASN A 143 5.50 -11.76 -9.56
N GLN A 144 6.21 -12.76 -9.03
CA GLN A 144 6.65 -13.92 -9.82
C GLN A 144 5.64 -15.08 -9.79
N LEU A 145 4.91 -15.25 -8.69
CA LEU A 145 3.88 -16.28 -8.56
C LEU A 145 2.49 -15.74 -8.95
N CYS A 146 1.92 -14.83 -8.16
CA CYS A 146 0.53 -14.42 -8.33
C CYS A 146 0.27 -13.60 -9.61
N ARG A 147 1.23 -12.76 -10.02
CA ARG A 147 1.08 -11.82 -11.14
C ARG A 147 1.75 -12.27 -12.45
N SER A 148 2.48 -13.39 -12.44
CA SER A 148 3.16 -13.86 -13.66
C SER A 148 2.18 -14.17 -14.79
N LYS A 149 2.60 -13.85 -16.02
CA LYS A 149 1.84 -14.16 -17.24
C LYS A 149 1.84 -15.66 -17.54
N VAL A 150 2.94 -16.33 -17.19
CA VAL A 150 3.06 -17.79 -17.28
C VAL A 150 2.65 -18.36 -15.93
N TYR A 151 1.75 -19.33 -15.93
CA TYR A 151 1.23 -19.96 -14.71
C TYR A 151 0.71 -21.35 -15.05
N CYS A 152 0.44 -22.16 -14.02
CA CYS A 152 -0.15 -23.48 -14.19
C CYS A 152 -1.58 -23.34 -14.73
N LYS A 153 -1.79 -23.76 -15.99
CA LYS A 153 -3.10 -23.73 -16.67
C LYS A 153 -3.85 -25.06 -16.58
N THR A 154 -3.15 -26.12 -16.20
CA THR A 154 -3.69 -27.48 -16.15
C THR A 154 -4.04 -27.83 -14.72
N VAL A 155 -5.33 -27.85 -14.43
CA VAL A 155 -5.86 -28.17 -13.09
C VAL A 155 -5.85 -29.69 -12.84
N GLY A 156 -6.11 -30.49 -13.89
CA GLY A 156 -6.13 -31.96 -13.80
C GLY A 156 -7.09 -32.46 -12.72
N ASP A 157 -6.65 -33.46 -11.95
CA ASP A 157 -7.33 -34.06 -10.80
C ASP A 157 -7.38 -33.15 -9.56
N ARG A 158 -6.68 -32.00 -9.58
CA ARG A 158 -6.53 -31.11 -8.41
C ARG A 158 -7.64 -30.07 -8.26
N GLN A 159 -8.69 -30.13 -9.09
CA GLN A 159 -9.77 -29.14 -9.08
C GLN A 159 -10.41 -29.00 -7.70
N GLY A 160 -10.77 -30.11 -7.04
CA GLY A 160 -11.35 -30.10 -5.70
C GLY A 160 -10.41 -29.44 -4.68
N ALA A 161 -9.17 -29.93 -4.62
CA ALA A 161 -8.15 -29.42 -3.72
C ALA A 161 -7.86 -27.91 -3.90
N LEU A 162 -7.94 -27.40 -5.14
CA LEU A 162 -7.79 -25.97 -5.41
C LEU A 162 -8.97 -25.14 -4.90
N HIS A 163 -10.21 -25.62 -5.01
CA HIS A 163 -11.35 -24.93 -4.42
C HIS A 163 -11.28 -24.95 -2.89
N ASP A 164 -10.82 -26.05 -2.29
CA ASP A 164 -10.62 -26.14 -0.84
C ASP A 164 -9.49 -25.20 -0.37
N MET A 165 -8.42 -25.09 -1.17
CA MET A 165 -7.36 -24.11 -0.93
C MET A 165 -7.89 -22.68 -1.02
N LEU A 166 -8.72 -22.35 -2.01
CA LEU A 166 -9.35 -21.04 -2.13
C LEU A 166 -10.18 -20.69 -0.88
N GLU A 167 -10.99 -21.62 -0.42
CA GLU A 167 -11.83 -21.45 0.77
C GLU A 167 -10.99 -21.26 2.04
N LYS A 168 -9.93 -22.05 2.21
CA LYS A 168 -8.96 -21.92 3.30
C LYS A 168 -8.26 -20.56 3.29
N LEU A 169 -7.79 -20.11 2.12
CA LEU A 169 -7.11 -18.83 1.95
C LEU A 169 -8.04 -17.65 2.24
N MET A 170 -9.26 -17.67 1.72
CA MET A 170 -10.24 -16.61 1.97
C MET A 170 -10.68 -16.59 3.45
N SER A 171 -10.91 -17.77 4.05
CA SER A 171 -11.24 -17.89 5.47
C SER A 171 -10.16 -17.30 6.37
N LYS A 172 -8.88 -17.53 6.04
CA LYS A 172 -7.75 -16.89 6.73
C LYS A 172 -7.71 -15.39 6.50
N ALA A 173 -7.85 -14.91 5.25
CA ALA A 173 -7.84 -13.49 4.91
C ALA A 173 -8.82 -12.68 5.77
N GLN A 174 -10.00 -13.24 6.04
CA GLN A 174 -11.06 -12.61 6.85
C GLN A 174 -10.82 -12.60 8.36
N LYS A 175 -9.90 -13.43 8.88
CA LYS A 175 -9.64 -13.60 10.31
C LYS A 175 -8.36 -12.88 10.78
N LEU A 176 -7.51 -12.47 9.86
CA LEU A 176 -6.29 -11.74 10.16
C LEU A 176 -6.58 -10.37 10.78
N ALA A 177 -5.69 -9.92 11.66
CA ALA A 177 -5.78 -8.58 12.26
C ALA A 177 -5.23 -7.48 11.33
N ASP A 178 -4.20 -7.80 10.55
CA ASP A 178 -3.54 -6.87 9.66
C ASP A 178 -4.03 -6.99 8.20
N SER A 179 -4.53 -5.87 7.67
CA SER A 179 -4.95 -5.72 6.28
C SER A 179 -3.81 -5.94 5.29
N SER A 180 -2.56 -5.66 5.68
CA SER A 180 -1.38 -5.83 4.82
C SER A 180 -1.11 -7.32 4.55
N VAL A 181 -1.15 -8.17 5.59
CA VAL A 181 -1.03 -9.63 5.48
C VAL A 181 -2.26 -10.21 4.78
N SER A 182 -3.46 -9.72 5.11
CA SER A 182 -4.71 -10.14 4.46
C SER A 182 -4.67 -9.91 2.93
N LEU A 183 -3.99 -8.86 2.46
CA LEU A 183 -3.78 -8.61 1.03
C LEU A 183 -3.04 -9.75 0.31
N TYR A 184 -2.07 -10.38 0.96
CA TYR A 184 -1.37 -11.52 0.38
C TYR A 184 -2.27 -12.75 0.29
N TYR A 185 -3.03 -13.05 1.33
CA TYR A 185 -4.01 -14.15 1.31
C TYR A 185 -5.14 -13.93 0.28
N PHE A 186 -5.62 -12.69 0.14
CA PHE A 186 -6.58 -12.34 -0.90
C PHE A 186 -5.96 -12.45 -2.30
N SER A 187 -4.71 -12.01 -2.48
CA SER A 187 -3.97 -12.17 -3.75
C SER A 187 -3.75 -13.64 -4.10
N ALA A 188 -3.48 -14.49 -3.10
CA ALA A 188 -3.41 -15.94 -3.24
C ALA A 188 -4.73 -16.52 -3.74
N SER A 189 -5.84 -16.07 -3.14
CA SER A 189 -7.20 -16.47 -3.54
C SER A 189 -7.45 -16.11 -5.01
N LEU A 190 -7.10 -14.90 -5.44
CA LEU A 190 -7.19 -14.50 -6.84
C LEU A 190 -6.28 -15.31 -7.77
N TYR A 191 -5.09 -15.71 -7.30
CA TYR A 191 -4.19 -16.58 -8.06
C TYR A 191 -4.78 -17.98 -8.24
N VAL A 192 -5.38 -18.56 -7.20
CA VAL A 192 -6.08 -19.85 -7.30
C VAL A 192 -7.26 -19.76 -8.27
N VAL A 193 -8.05 -18.68 -8.23
CA VAL A 193 -9.12 -18.42 -9.22
C VAL A 193 -8.55 -18.33 -10.64
N LYS A 194 -7.39 -17.68 -10.82
CA LYS A 194 -6.70 -17.58 -12.12
C LYS A 194 -6.31 -18.96 -12.66
N VAL A 195 -5.77 -19.83 -11.79
CA VAL A 195 -5.36 -21.20 -12.12
C VAL A 195 -6.58 -22.05 -12.48
N LEU A 196 -7.64 -22.01 -11.67
CA LEU A 196 -8.89 -22.72 -11.92
C LEU A 196 -9.59 -22.26 -13.20
N ARG A 197 -9.54 -20.96 -13.51
CA ARG A 197 -10.07 -20.42 -14.76
C ARG A 197 -9.30 -20.93 -15.97
N GLY A 198 -7.97 -21.05 -15.87
CA GLY A 198 -7.10 -21.41 -16.98
C GLY A 198 -7.08 -20.35 -18.09
N ALA A 199 -6.49 -20.71 -19.23
CA ALA A 199 -6.49 -19.85 -20.41
C ALA A 199 -7.73 -20.12 -21.28
N PRO A 200 -8.36 -19.08 -21.85
CA PRO A 200 -9.42 -19.28 -22.84
C PRO A 200 -8.87 -20.04 -24.05
N PRO A 201 -9.70 -20.86 -24.73
CA PRO A 201 -9.28 -21.63 -25.91
C PRO A 201 -8.75 -20.71 -27.01
N ALA A 202 -7.71 -21.16 -27.71
CA ALA A 202 -6.83 -20.35 -28.58
C ALA A 202 -7.48 -19.75 -29.85
N GLY A 203 -8.81 -19.69 -29.96
CA GLY A 203 -9.53 -19.17 -31.13
C GLY A 203 -9.79 -17.64 -31.15
N THR A 204 -9.42 -16.90 -30.10
CA THR A 204 -9.80 -15.48 -29.92
C THR A 204 -8.61 -14.54 -29.70
N GLN A 205 -7.38 -14.94 -30.02
CA GLN A 205 -6.23 -14.03 -30.01
C GLN A 205 -6.08 -13.31 -31.36
N HIS A 206 -7.10 -12.53 -31.74
CA HIS A 206 -6.86 -11.37 -32.60
C HIS A 206 -6.69 -10.14 -31.70
N GLU A 207 -5.71 -9.32 -32.07
CA GLU A 207 -5.13 -8.25 -31.28
C GLU A 207 -6.17 -7.35 -30.57
N ASN A 208 -5.93 -7.12 -29.28
CA ASN A 208 -6.43 -5.99 -28.48
C ASN A 208 -7.92 -5.87 -28.16
N SER A 209 -8.78 -6.87 -28.43
CA SER A 209 -10.15 -6.86 -27.89
C SER A 209 -10.54 -8.16 -27.19
N THR A 210 -10.57 -8.16 -25.86
CA THR A 210 -11.19 -9.24 -25.08
C THR A 210 -12.67 -9.30 -25.41
N THR A 211 -13.16 -10.42 -25.94
CA THR A 211 -14.58 -10.55 -26.29
C THR A 211 -15.43 -10.83 -25.05
N ALA A 212 -16.74 -10.57 -25.12
CA ALA A 212 -17.66 -10.92 -24.04
C ALA A 212 -17.68 -12.43 -23.74
N ALA A 213 -17.41 -13.28 -24.75
CA ALA A 213 -17.27 -14.72 -24.57
C ALA A 213 -16.00 -15.09 -23.77
N ASP A 214 -14.87 -14.44 -24.07
CA ASP A 214 -13.62 -14.62 -23.32
C ASP A 214 -13.79 -14.16 -21.87
N LEU A 215 -14.52 -13.07 -21.63
CA LEU A 215 -14.83 -12.59 -20.28
C LEU A 215 -15.63 -13.63 -19.51
N ARG A 216 -16.66 -14.23 -20.14
CA ARG A 216 -17.52 -15.28 -19.58
C ARG A 216 -16.86 -16.65 -19.46
N PHE A 217 -15.67 -16.85 -19.98
CA PHE A 217 -14.96 -18.12 -19.84
C PHE A 217 -14.59 -18.40 -18.37
N THR A 218 -14.98 -19.57 -17.87
CA THR A 218 -14.80 -19.97 -16.46
C THR A 218 -13.89 -21.20 -16.28
N GLY A 219 -13.56 -21.92 -17.35
CA GLY A 219 -12.69 -23.10 -17.28
C GLY A 219 -13.18 -24.13 -16.25
N SER A 220 -12.32 -24.48 -15.29
CA SER A 220 -12.60 -25.44 -14.21
C SER A 220 -13.14 -24.77 -12.93
N LEU A 221 -13.55 -23.50 -12.99
CA LEU A 221 -14.17 -22.82 -11.85
C LEU A 221 -15.59 -23.32 -11.60
N ASP A 222 -15.85 -23.74 -10.36
CA ASP A 222 -17.19 -23.81 -9.81
C ASP A 222 -17.65 -22.38 -9.48
N MET A 223 -18.40 -21.78 -10.42
CA MET A 223 -18.81 -20.39 -10.31
C MET A 223 -19.71 -20.11 -9.11
N ASP A 224 -20.57 -21.05 -8.73
CA ASP A 224 -21.49 -20.86 -7.61
C ASP A 224 -20.72 -20.91 -6.28
N ARG A 225 -19.85 -21.91 -6.13
CA ARG A 225 -18.98 -22.04 -4.94
C ARG A 225 -18.06 -20.83 -4.79
N VAL A 226 -17.39 -20.42 -5.88
CA VAL A 226 -16.47 -19.27 -5.86
C VAL A 226 -17.22 -17.97 -5.59
N THR A 227 -18.37 -17.76 -6.25
CA THR A 227 -19.22 -16.58 -6.00
C THR A 227 -19.68 -16.53 -4.55
N ALA A 228 -20.07 -17.65 -3.96
CA ALA A 228 -20.48 -17.73 -2.56
C ALA A 228 -19.34 -17.30 -1.61
N ILE A 229 -18.12 -17.83 -1.82
CA ILE A 229 -16.93 -17.49 -1.03
C ILE A 229 -16.65 -15.98 -1.06
N PHE A 230 -16.62 -15.37 -2.26
CA PHE A 230 -16.37 -13.92 -2.37
C PHE A 230 -17.54 -13.06 -1.89
N ARG A 231 -18.79 -13.55 -2.00
CA ARG A 231 -19.97 -12.87 -1.48
C ARG A 231 -19.96 -12.85 0.04
N GLU A 232 -19.61 -13.97 0.68
CA GLU A 232 -19.44 -14.02 2.12
C GLU A 232 -18.33 -13.07 2.57
N ALA A 233 -17.19 -13.07 1.89
CA ALA A 233 -16.09 -12.14 2.16
C ALA A 233 -16.52 -10.66 2.02
N LEU A 234 -17.31 -10.32 0.99
CA LEU A 234 -17.85 -8.98 0.80
C LEU A 234 -18.83 -8.60 1.91
N ASN A 235 -19.74 -9.51 2.29
CA ASN A 235 -20.68 -9.29 3.38
C ASN A 235 -19.95 -9.08 4.71
N SER A 236 -18.94 -9.90 4.98
CA SER A 236 -18.05 -9.81 6.15
C SER A 236 -17.31 -8.46 6.18
N PHE A 237 -16.79 -8.00 5.04
CA PHE A 237 -16.18 -6.67 4.90
C PHE A 237 -17.15 -5.52 5.20
N MET A 238 -18.41 -5.61 4.74
CA MET A 238 -19.41 -4.55 4.90
C MET A 238 -20.11 -4.56 6.27
N SER A 239 -20.07 -5.69 6.99
CA SER A 239 -20.76 -5.87 8.28
C SER A 239 -19.83 -5.83 9.50
N LYS A 240 -18.59 -6.32 9.39
CA LYS A 240 -17.66 -6.33 10.53
C LYS A 240 -17.07 -4.96 10.79
N ARG A 241 -17.09 -4.51 12.04
CA ARG A 241 -16.53 -3.21 12.45
C ARG A 241 -15.06 -3.03 12.09
N LYS A 242 -14.26 -4.08 12.22
CA LYS A 242 -12.82 -4.12 11.90
C LYS A 242 -12.59 -5.28 10.94
N SER A 243 -12.78 -5.04 9.66
CA SER A 243 -12.46 -6.01 8.61
C SER A 243 -11.02 -5.79 8.14
N PRO A 244 -10.21 -6.85 8.00
CA PRO A 244 -8.89 -6.76 7.36
C PRO A 244 -9.00 -6.63 5.83
N LEU A 245 -10.16 -6.97 5.27
CA LEU A 245 -10.42 -6.77 3.84
C LEU A 245 -10.64 -5.30 3.52
N THR A 246 -10.33 -4.91 2.29
CA THR A 246 -10.38 -3.51 1.82
C THR A 246 -11.09 -3.38 0.48
N THR A 247 -11.61 -2.19 0.16
CA THR A 247 -12.22 -1.89 -1.14
C THR A 247 -11.28 -2.18 -2.31
N GLN A 248 -9.97 -1.98 -2.14
CA GLN A 248 -8.99 -2.20 -3.19
C GLN A 248 -8.86 -3.67 -3.59
N MET A 249 -9.03 -4.60 -2.64
CA MET A 249 -9.04 -6.05 -2.91
C MET A 249 -10.20 -6.43 -3.84
N PHE A 250 -11.42 -5.97 -3.53
CA PHE A 250 -12.58 -6.25 -4.37
C PHE A 250 -12.52 -5.50 -5.71
N THR A 251 -11.90 -4.31 -5.75
CA THR A 251 -11.63 -3.61 -7.02
C THR A 251 -10.67 -4.43 -7.89
N ASP A 252 -9.63 -5.02 -7.30
CA ASP A 252 -8.69 -5.91 -8.03
C ASP A 252 -9.39 -7.20 -8.50
N LEU A 253 -10.29 -7.77 -7.69
CA LEU A 253 -11.15 -8.89 -8.10
C LEU A 253 -11.98 -8.52 -9.35
N PHE A 254 -12.63 -7.36 -9.34
CA PHE A 254 -13.49 -6.91 -10.45
C PHE A 254 -12.70 -6.67 -11.73
N ASN A 255 -11.50 -6.10 -11.62
CA ASN A 255 -10.62 -5.86 -12.76
C ASN A 255 -10.05 -7.15 -13.35
N ARG A 256 -9.68 -8.13 -12.49
CA ARG A 256 -9.08 -9.40 -12.95
C ARG A 256 -10.12 -10.41 -13.41
N PHE A 257 -11.30 -10.43 -12.78
CA PHE A 257 -12.38 -11.37 -13.03
C PHE A 257 -13.74 -10.65 -13.11
N PRO A 258 -14.01 -9.94 -14.21
CA PRO A 258 -15.24 -9.14 -14.37
C PRO A 258 -16.55 -9.91 -14.15
N VAL A 259 -16.60 -11.20 -14.50
CA VAL A 259 -17.78 -12.07 -14.27
C VAL A 259 -18.09 -12.24 -12.78
N LEU A 260 -17.08 -12.46 -11.95
CA LEU A 260 -17.27 -12.50 -10.50
C LEU A 260 -17.71 -11.12 -9.98
N GLY A 261 -17.20 -10.04 -10.57
CA GLY A 261 -17.67 -8.69 -10.28
C GLY A 261 -19.17 -8.53 -10.53
N VAL A 262 -19.66 -8.96 -11.69
CA VAL A 262 -21.09 -8.96 -12.02
C VAL A 262 -21.90 -9.74 -10.97
N ASN A 263 -21.46 -10.94 -10.61
CA ASN A 263 -22.18 -11.78 -9.64
C ASN A 263 -22.24 -11.17 -8.23
N LEU A 264 -21.29 -10.29 -7.89
CA LEU A 264 -21.19 -9.64 -6.58
C LEU A 264 -21.84 -8.25 -6.53
N LEU A 265 -22.21 -7.68 -7.68
CA LEU A 265 -22.75 -6.32 -7.78
C LEU A 265 -24.03 -6.14 -6.96
N ASP A 266 -24.99 -7.06 -7.05
CA ASP A 266 -26.24 -6.94 -6.27
C ASP A 266 -25.95 -6.87 -4.76
N ALA A 267 -25.01 -7.66 -4.25
CA ALA A 267 -24.59 -7.60 -2.85
C ALA A 267 -23.91 -6.26 -2.52
N ALA A 268 -23.03 -5.76 -3.40
CA ALA A 268 -22.38 -4.46 -3.20
C ALA A 268 -23.40 -3.31 -3.20
N VAL A 269 -24.41 -3.35 -4.06
CA VAL A 269 -25.49 -2.36 -4.15
C VAL A 269 -26.36 -2.37 -2.90
N GLN A 270 -26.66 -3.53 -2.32
CA GLN A 270 -27.40 -3.61 -1.05
C GLN A 270 -26.65 -2.87 0.09
N HIS A 271 -25.32 -3.03 0.16
CA HIS A 271 -24.49 -2.43 1.20
C HIS A 271 -24.27 -0.91 1.10
N ILE A 272 -24.73 -0.28 0.02
CA ILE A 272 -24.86 1.19 -0.10
C ILE A 272 -25.65 1.72 1.11
N LYS A 273 -26.76 1.06 1.46
CA LYS A 273 -27.58 1.38 2.64
C LYS A 273 -27.27 0.47 3.83
N SER A 274 -27.13 -0.84 3.63
CA SER A 274 -27.04 -1.80 4.74
C SER A 274 -25.67 -1.91 5.42
N GLY A 275 -24.64 -1.22 4.93
CA GLY A 275 -23.32 -1.21 5.57
C GLY A 275 -23.39 -0.75 7.03
N VAL A 276 -22.71 -1.47 7.93
CA VAL A 276 -22.85 -1.28 9.39
C VAL A 276 -22.33 0.09 9.83
N ARG A 277 -21.30 0.61 9.16
CA ARG A 277 -20.74 1.94 9.41
C ARG A 277 -20.91 2.85 8.21
N VAL A 278 -21.00 4.13 8.50
CA VAL A 278 -20.95 5.25 7.54
C VAL A 278 -19.79 5.10 6.54
N HIS A 279 -18.62 4.69 7.04
CA HIS A 279 -17.45 4.43 6.21
C HIS A 279 -17.65 3.25 5.24
N GLN A 280 -18.27 2.15 5.68
CA GLN A 280 -18.55 0.96 4.86
C GLN A 280 -19.59 1.25 3.78
N GLN A 281 -20.64 2.01 4.11
CA GLN A 281 -21.61 2.51 3.12
C GLN A 281 -20.90 3.35 2.04
N GLY A 282 -20.00 4.25 2.44
CA GLY A 282 -19.18 5.01 1.48
C GLY A 282 -18.26 4.12 0.64
N GLN A 283 -17.69 3.06 1.23
CA GLN A 283 -16.88 2.07 0.51
C GLN A 283 -17.70 1.23 -0.47
N ALA A 284 -18.95 0.91 -0.15
CA ALA A 284 -19.89 0.26 -1.06
C ALA A 284 -20.18 1.16 -2.28
N CYS A 285 -20.41 2.47 -2.07
CA CYS A 285 -20.55 3.43 -3.17
C CYS A 285 -19.31 3.44 -4.08
N VAL A 286 -18.10 3.44 -3.51
CA VAL A 286 -16.85 3.37 -4.30
C VAL A 286 -16.77 2.07 -5.07
N LEU A 287 -17.08 0.93 -4.45
CA LEU A 287 -16.98 -0.38 -5.09
C LEU A 287 -17.95 -0.50 -6.27
N VAL A 288 -19.20 -0.07 -6.09
CA VAL A 288 -20.21 -0.03 -7.15
C VAL A 288 -19.80 0.94 -8.26
N LEU A 289 -19.30 2.13 -7.91
CA LEU A 289 -18.78 3.08 -8.90
C LEU A 289 -17.66 2.47 -9.75
N ARG A 290 -16.67 1.81 -9.11
CA ARG A 290 -15.57 1.16 -9.84
C ARG A 290 -16.05 0.05 -10.76
N ALA A 291 -17.00 -0.77 -10.30
CA ALA A 291 -17.59 -1.81 -11.12
C ALA A 291 -18.34 -1.24 -12.34
N MET A 292 -19.16 -0.21 -12.12
CA MET A 292 -19.90 0.45 -13.20
C MET A 292 -18.99 1.20 -14.18
N GLN A 293 -17.79 1.59 -13.78
CA GLN A 293 -16.78 2.22 -14.64
C GLN A 293 -15.98 1.21 -15.49
N SER A 294 -15.96 -0.08 -15.13
CA SER A 294 -15.26 -1.10 -15.90
C SER A 294 -15.97 -1.39 -17.22
N ARG A 295 -15.23 -1.27 -18.32
CA ARG A 295 -15.74 -1.56 -19.66
C ARG A 295 -16.10 -3.03 -19.80
N GLU A 296 -15.32 -3.92 -19.18
CA GLU A 296 -15.53 -5.36 -19.20
C GLU A 296 -16.81 -5.75 -18.47
N ILE A 297 -17.10 -5.14 -17.32
CA ILE A 297 -18.36 -5.35 -16.60
C ILE A 297 -19.55 -4.80 -17.41
N GLN A 298 -19.40 -3.63 -18.03
CA GLN A 298 -20.43 -3.09 -18.94
C GLN A 298 -20.68 -4.00 -20.16
N GLN A 299 -19.64 -4.61 -20.73
CA GLN A 299 -19.79 -5.57 -21.83
C GLN A 299 -20.52 -6.84 -21.40
N LEU A 300 -20.30 -7.29 -20.16
CA LEU A 300 -21.00 -8.44 -19.59
C LEU A 300 -22.47 -8.13 -19.27
N LEU A 301 -22.75 -6.88 -18.88
CA LEU A 301 -24.08 -6.35 -18.57
C LEU A 301 -24.65 -5.61 -19.78
N GLY A 302 -25.26 -6.35 -20.71
CA GLY A 302 -25.95 -5.76 -21.86
C GLY A 302 -27.41 -5.41 -21.58
N GLY A 303 -27.89 -4.31 -22.16
CA GLY A 303 -29.31 -3.98 -22.32
C GLY A 303 -30.13 -3.96 -21.01
N PRO A 304 -31.06 -4.91 -20.81
CA PRO A 304 -31.98 -4.89 -19.67
C PRO A 304 -31.26 -5.08 -18.33
N ALA A 305 -30.22 -5.92 -18.26
CA ALA A 305 -29.48 -6.14 -17.02
C ALA A 305 -28.72 -4.89 -16.54
N TRP A 306 -28.22 -4.09 -17.47
CA TRP A 306 -27.59 -2.80 -17.16
C TRP A 306 -28.60 -1.77 -16.67
N THR A 307 -29.79 -1.76 -17.29
CA THR A 307 -30.87 -0.84 -16.90
C THR A 307 -31.43 -1.21 -15.52
N ASP A 308 -31.59 -2.50 -15.23
CA ASP A 308 -31.97 -3.01 -13.91
C ASP A 308 -30.95 -2.64 -12.83
N LEU A 309 -29.65 -2.81 -13.12
CA LEU A 309 -28.59 -2.37 -12.21
C LEU A 309 -28.68 -0.85 -11.94
N CYS A 310 -28.78 -0.03 -12.99
CA CYS A 310 -28.94 1.42 -12.83
C CYS A 310 -30.16 1.76 -11.96
N THR A 311 -31.29 1.06 -12.15
CA THR A 311 -32.52 1.25 -11.37
C THR A 311 -32.31 0.91 -9.90
N LYS A 312 -31.70 -0.24 -9.59
CA LYS A 312 -31.37 -0.66 -8.22
C LYS A 312 -30.42 0.34 -7.54
N VAL A 313 -29.40 0.81 -8.25
CA VAL A 313 -28.45 1.80 -7.73
C VAL A 313 -29.14 3.13 -7.48
N THR A 314 -29.99 3.63 -8.39
CA THR A 314 -30.77 4.86 -8.19
C THR A 314 -31.64 4.78 -6.95
N ALA A 315 -32.35 3.65 -6.75
CA ALA A 315 -33.21 3.45 -5.59
C ALA A 315 -32.43 3.47 -4.27
N GLN A 316 -31.28 2.79 -4.20
CA GLN A 316 -30.44 2.79 -3.01
C GLN A 316 -29.81 4.17 -2.74
N LEU A 317 -29.38 4.88 -3.78
CA LEU A 317 -28.83 6.23 -3.65
C LEU A 317 -29.86 7.25 -3.18
N ALA A 318 -31.08 7.23 -3.73
CA ALA A 318 -32.13 8.14 -3.30
C ALA A 318 -32.40 7.98 -1.80
N ALA A 319 -32.60 6.73 -1.36
CA ALA A 319 -32.79 6.41 0.05
C ALA A 319 -31.59 6.79 0.94
N GLN A 320 -30.36 6.68 0.42
CA GLN A 320 -29.17 7.07 1.17
C GLN A 320 -29.01 8.58 1.28
N VAL A 321 -29.29 9.33 0.20
CA VAL A 321 -29.18 10.79 0.16
C VAL A 321 -30.16 11.44 1.12
N ASP A 322 -31.39 10.91 1.21
CA ASP A 322 -32.40 11.37 2.18
C ASP A 322 -31.95 11.23 3.64
N GLN A 323 -31.01 10.32 3.93
CA GLN A 323 -30.47 10.07 5.26
C GLN A 323 -29.16 10.82 5.54
N LEU A 324 -28.69 11.68 4.63
CA LEU A 324 -27.47 12.45 4.83
C LEU A 324 -27.73 13.70 5.68
N ASP A 325 -26.91 13.90 6.71
CA ASP A 325 -26.96 15.02 7.65
C ASP A 325 -25.56 15.59 7.92
N ASN A 326 -25.49 16.72 8.61
CA ASN A 326 -24.22 17.38 8.98
C ASN A 326 -23.32 16.57 9.93
N LYS A 327 -23.84 15.55 10.62
CA LYS A 327 -23.06 14.72 11.57
C LYS A 327 -22.29 13.62 10.84
N LEU A 328 -22.68 13.30 9.62
CA LEU A 328 -22.04 12.27 8.80
C LEU A 328 -20.67 12.73 8.27
N VAL A 329 -19.78 11.76 8.12
CA VAL A 329 -18.41 11.99 7.62
C VAL A 329 -18.49 12.54 6.18
N LYS A 330 -17.95 13.75 5.96
CA LYS A 330 -17.89 14.43 4.64
C LYS A 330 -17.44 13.50 3.50
N GLU A 331 -16.55 12.56 3.80
CA GLU A 331 -16.05 11.57 2.85
C GLU A 331 -17.14 10.62 2.31
N LYS A 332 -18.12 10.19 3.12
CA LYS A 332 -19.25 9.38 2.66
C LYS A 332 -20.10 10.18 1.68
N VAL A 333 -20.40 11.43 2.01
CA VAL A 333 -21.22 12.31 1.17
C VAL A 333 -20.57 12.49 -0.19
N VAL A 334 -19.26 12.80 -0.22
CA VAL A 334 -18.49 12.91 -1.47
C VAL A 334 -18.57 11.62 -2.30
N LYS A 335 -18.29 10.46 -1.70
CA LYS A 335 -18.33 9.16 -2.40
C LYS A 335 -19.73 8.83 -2.95
N THR A 336 -20.78 9.21 -2.22
CA THR A 336 -22.18 9.03 -2.66
C THR A 336 -22.47 9.93 -3.85
N LEU A 337 -22.08 11.20 -3.78
CA LEU A 337 -22.26 12.17 -4.86
C LEU A 337 -21.44 11.81 -6.11
N GLU A 338 -20.22 11.30 -5.97
CA GLU A 338 -19.41 10.79 -7.10
C GLU A 338 -20.13 9.65 -7.83
N LEU A 339 -20.77 8.74 -7.09
CA LEU A 339 -21.59 7.66 -7.66
C LEU A 339 -22.86 8.22 -8.32
N CYS A 340 -23.58 9.14 -7.68
CA CYS A 340 -24.74 9.83 -8.28
C CYS A 340 -24.36 10.53 -9.59
N GLN A 341 -23.23 11.25 -9.61
CA GLN A 341 -22.75 11.97 -10.78
C GLN A 341 -22.55 11.02 -11.96
N PHE A 342 -21.85 9.90 -11.73
CA PHE A 342 -21.59 8.92 -12.76
C PHE A 342 -22.89 8.29 -13.27
N LEU A 343 -23.77 7.85 -12.36
CA LEU A 343 -25.04 7.21 -12.70
C LEU A 343 -25.93 8.12 -13.53
N VAL A 344 -26.17 9.35 -13.07
CA VAL A 344 -27.03 10.32 -13.75
C VAL A 344 -26.45 10.65 -15.13
N LYS A 345 -25.13 10.84 -15.25
CA LYS A 345 -24.47 11.05 -16.54
C LYS A 345 -24.70 9.87 -17.48
N GLN A 346 -24.55 8.63 -17.02
CA GLN A 346 -24.74 7.44 -17.84
C GLN A 346 -26.18 7.25 -18.30
N VAL A 347 -27.16 7.42 -17.40
CA VAL A 347 -28.59 7.31 -17.73
C VAL A 347 -28.99 8.31 -18.82
N HIS A 348 -28.54 9.57 -18.70
CA HIS A 348 -28.82 10.60 -19.71
C HIS A 348 -28.09 10.33 -21.04
N GLN A 349 -26.81 9.92 -21.00
CA GLN A 349 -26.03 9.64 -22.21
C GLN A 349 -26.56 8.44 -23.00
N GLN A 350 -26.99 7.39 -22.30
CA GLN A 350 -27.47 6.15 -22.91
C GLN A 350 -29.00 6.13 -23.10
N LYS A 351 -29.71 7.20 -22.71
CA LYS A 351 -31.18 7.31 -22.75
C LYS A 351 -31.90 6.12 -22.12
N LEU A 352 -31.43 5.68 -20.95
CA LEU A 352 -32.02 4.54 -20.23
C LEU A 352 -33.36 4.93 -19.62
N SER A 353 -34.31 4.00 -19.60
CA SER A 353 -35.61 4.16 -18.92
C SER A 353 -35.44 3.90 -17.42
N VAL A 354 -34.84 4.86 -16.71
CA VAL A 354 -34.66 4.82 -15.25
C VAL A 354 -35.29 6.07 -14.66
N ASP A 355 -36.19 5.90 -13.69
CA ASP A 355 -36.78 7.03 -12.96
C ASP A 355 -35.73 7.68 -12.05
N LEU A 356 -35.37 8.92 -12.37
CA LEU A 356 -34.42 9.73 -11.60
C LEU A 356 -35.13 10.75 -10.68
N GLU A 357 -36.47 10.84 -10.71
CA GLU A 357 -37.19 11.82 -9.89
C GLU A 357 -36.96 11.67 -8.38
N PRO A 358 -36.95 10.45 -7.80
CA PRO A 358 -36.70 10.27 -6.37
C PRO A 358 -35.32 10.79 -5.97
N LEU A 359 -34.31 10.49 -6.80
CA LEU A 359 -32.94 10.93 -6.57
C LEU A 359 -32.81 12.45 -6.71
N LYS A 360 -33.50 13.06 -7.69
CA LYS A 360 -33.53 14.52 -7.87
C LYS A 360 -34.12 15.21 -6.65
N LYS A 361 -35.26 14.75 -6.13
CA LYS A 361 -35.92 15.31 -4.93
C LYS A 361 -35.00 15.21 -3.70
N ALA A 362 -34.35 14.07 -3.50
CA ALA A 362 -33.39 13.86 -2.41
C ALA A 362 -32.19 14.83 -2.50
N LEU A 363 -31.65 15.03 -3.71
CA LEU A 363 -30.54 15.95 -3.95
C LEU A 363 -30.92 17.42 -3.76
N GLU A 364 -32.14 17.83 -4.13
CA GLU A 364 -32.64 19.20 -3.94
C GLU A 364 -32.84 19.55 -2.44
N ALA A 365 -33.15 18.55 -1.61
CA ALA A 365 -33.25 18.72 -0.17
C ALA A 365 -31.87 18.78 0.53
N LEU A 366 -30.82 18.25 -0.10
CA LEU A 366 -29.49 18.08 0.50
C LEU A 366 -28.81 19.39 0.98
N PRO A 367 -28.89 20.54 0.27
CA PRO A 367 -28.33 21.81 0.76
C PRO A 367 -28.96 22.34 2.04
N ASN A 368 -30.19 21.93 2.35
CA ASN A 368 -30.84 22.30 3.60
C ASN A 368 -30.35 21.41 4.76
N ALA A 369 -29.91 20.19 4.47
CA ALA A 369 -29.42 19.22 5.45
C ALA A 369 -27.91 19.32 5.69
N ILE A 370 -27.12 19.80 4.72
CA ILE A 370 -25.66 19.83 4.76
C ILE A 370 -25.10 21.24 4.52
N THR A 371 -24.17 21.65 5.38
CA THR A 371 -23.40 22.88 5.24
C THR A 371 -22.27 22.71 4.21
N PHE A 372 -22.46 23.32 3.04
CA PHE A 372 -21.41 23.42 2.02
C PHE A 372 -20.46 24.58 2.33
N ASN A 373 -19.16 24.29 2.36
CA ASN A 373 -18.12 25.33 2.46
C ASN A 373 -17.73 25.79 1.05
N LYS A 374 -17.67 27.12 0.84
CA LYS A 374 -17.45 27.82 -0.46
C LYS A 374 -16.28 27.32 -1.34
N THR A 375 -15.36 26.50 -0.81
CA THR A 375 -14.13 26.03 -1.47
C THR A 375 -13.81 24.57 -1.13
N GLY A 376 -14.82 23.69 -1.18
CA GLY A 376 -14.65 22.27 -0.88
C GLY A 376 -15.02 21.32 -2.03
N LYS A 377 -14.24 20.24 -2.19
CA LYS A 377 -14.53 19.11 -3.09
C LYS A 377 -16.00 18.65 -3.03
N LEU A 378 -16.60 18.69 -1.85
CA LEU A 378 -17.99 18.34 -1.61
C LEU A 378 -18.99 19.22 -2.38
N GLU A 379 -18.82 20.55 -2.34
CA GLU A 379 -19.70 21.49 -3.02
C GLU A 379 -19.54 21.37 -4.54
N ASP A 380 -18.31 21.22 -5.02
CA ASP A 380 -18.03 21.06 -6.45
C ASP A 380 -18.64 19.76 -7.00
N THR A 381 -18.54 18.67 -6.23
CA THR A 381 -19.13 17.38 -6.61
C THR A 381 -20.66 17.47 -6.62
N TYR A 382 -21.26 18.13 -5.63
CA TYR A 382 -22.71 18.36 -5.58
C TYR A 382 -23.18 19.10 -6.84
N TRP A 383 -22.59 20.27 -7.14
CA TRP A 383 -22.98 21.05 -8.33
C TRP A 383 -22.71 20.31 -9.63
N ALA A 384 -21.68 19.47 -9.70
CA ALA A 384 -21.46 18.61 -10.86
C ALA A 384 -22.60 17.60 -11.07
N VAL A 385 -23.19 17.07 -9.99
CA VAL A 385 -24.37 16.19 -10.06
C VAL A 385 -25.60 16.99 -10.50
N VAL A 386 -25.91 18.10 -9.84
CA VAL A 386 -27.14 18.86 -10.12
C VAL A 386 -27.11 19.53 -11.50
N LYS A 387 -25.92 19.81 -12.03
CA LYS A 387 -25.74 20.25 -13.42
C LYS A 387 -26.32 19.24 -14.42
N HIS A 388 -26.21 17.94 -14.14
CA HIS A 388 -26.81 16.92 -15.01
C HIS A 388 -28.35 16.91 -14.96
N PHE A 389 -28.96 17.52 -13.93
CA PHE A 389 -30.40 17.76 -13.84
C PHE A 389 -30.83 19.14 -14.37
N GLY A 390 -29.91 19.92 -14.95
CA GLY A 390 -30.18 21.24 -15.52
C GLY A 390 -30.11 22.41 -14.55
N VAL A 391 -29.72 22.19 -13.28
CA VAL A 391 -29.56 23.29 -12.30
C VAL A 391 -28.13 23.82 -12.35
N THR A 392 -27.97 25.11 -12.60
CA THR A 392 -26.66 25.77 -12.64
C THR A 392 -26.26 26.37 -11.31
N LYS A 393 -24.98 26.22 -10.94
CA LYS A 393 -24.38 26.88 -9.77
C LYS A 393 -24.62 28.40 -9.86
N PRO A 394 -25.13 29.06 -8.79
CA PRO A 394 -25.23 30.51 -8.74
C PRO A 394 -23.86 31.12 -9.01
N LYS A 395 -23.72 31.95 -10.04
CA LYS A 395 -22.49 32.71 -10.28
C LYS A 395 -22.31 33.62 -9.07
N VAL A 396 -21.21 33.45 -8.34
CA VAL A 396 -20.79 34.46 -7.36
C VAL A 396 -20.42 35.69 -8.16
N GLU A 397 -21.30 36.70 -8.17
CA GLU A 397 -20.96 38.02 -8.67
C GLU A 397 -19.78 38.53 -7.85
N LYS A 398 -18.59 38.55 -8.47
CA LYS A 398 -17.54 39.46 -8.02
C LYS A 398 -18.08 40.86 -8.28
N VAL A 399 -18.66 41.49 -7.26
CA VAL A 399 -18.92 42.92 -7.25
C VAL A 399 -17.58 43.58 -7.59
N LYS A 400 -17.49 44.14 -8.80
CA LYS A 400 -16.43 45.10 -9.12
C LYS A 400 -16.65 46.27 -8.17
N PRO A 401 -15.63 46.75 -7.44
CA PRO A 401 -15.81 47.98 -6.69
C PRO A 401 -16.03 49.10 -7.70
N ASP A 402 -17.21 49.73 -7.65
CA ASP A 402 -17.48 50.92 -8.45
C ASP A 402 -16.46 52.00 -8.08
N LYS A 403 -15.81 52.50 -9.12
CA LYS A 403 -15.05 53.73 -9.09
C LYS A 403 -16.07 54.87 -9.00
N GLU A 404 -16.10 55.55 -7.87
CA GLU A 404 -15.99 57.02 -7.75
C GLU A 404 -16.39 57.48 -6.33
N ALA A 405 -15.37 57.67 -5.49
CA ALA A 405 -15.38 58.69 -4.44
C ALA A 405 -13.92 59.01 -4.08
N GLU A 406 -13.48 60.20 -4.44
CA GLU A 406 -12.16 60.77 -4.13
C GLU A 406 -12.18 61.49 -2.74
N PRO A 407 -11.04 61.93 -2.17
CA PRO A 407 -10.43 61.29 -0.99
C PRO A 407 -10.40 62.20 0.26
N GLN A 408 -10.54 61.65 1.49
CA GLN A 408 -10.13 62.37 2.70
C GLN A 408 -9.47 61.50 3.80
N ALA A 409 -8.21 61.88 4.06
CA ALA A 409 -7.40 61.87 5.27
C ALA A 409 -7.45 60.71 6.27
N ALA A 410 -6.29 60.05 6.38
CA ALA A 410 -5.92 59.08 7.40
C ALA A 410 -5.85 59.66 8.82
N GLN A 411 -6.31 58.88 9.81
CA GLN A 411 -5.85 58.98 11.20
C GLN A 411 -5.16 57.67 11.62
N LYS A 412 -3.93 57.81 12.11
CA LYS A 412 -3.02 56.71 12.49
C LYS A 412 -3.21 56.26 13.95
N LYS A 413 -2.72 55.03 14.16
CA LYS A 413 -2.13 54.38 15.36
C LYS A 413 -3.12 53.51 16.17
N LYS A 414 -2.75 52.34 16.71
CA LYS A 414 -1.42 51.82 17.13
C LYS A 414 -1.26 50.31 16.84
N LYS A 415 -0.04 49.94 16.43
CA LYS A 415 0.50 48.57 16.46
C LYS A 415 0.79 48.18 17.91
N GLY A 416 0.25 47.05 18.36
CA GLY A 416 0.70 46.36 19.58
C GLY A 416 1.85 45.41 19.24
N PHE A 417 3.00 45.66 19.85
CA PHE A 417 4.18 44.80 19.85
C PHE A 417 4.00 43.66 20.85
N LEU A 418 4.53 42.46 20.54
CA LEU A 418 4.98 41.48 21.54
C LEU A 418 6.39 40.98 21.13
N PRO A 419 7.28 40.65 22.09
CA PRO A 419 8.73 40.90 22.00
C PRO A 419 9.57 39.80 21.34
N GLU A 420 10.78 40.19 20.92
CA GLU A 420 11.82 39.41 20.26
C GLU A 420 12.57 38.41 21.17
N THR A 421 11.86 37.53 21.88
CA THR A 421 12.49 36.45 22.64
C THR A 421 11.77 35.11 22.43
N LYS A 422 11.69 34.65 21.18
CA LYS A 422 11.31 33.25 20.84
C LYS A 422 11.69 32.84 19.40
N LYS A 423 12.84 33.29 18.89
CA LYS A 423 13.47 32.72 17.69
C LYS A 423 14.12 31.37 18.06
N ARG A 424 13.69 30.27 17.45
CA ARG A 424 14.45 29.00 17.43
C ARG A 424 14.65 28.54 15.98
N GLN A 425 15.87 28.06 15.73
CA GLN A 425 16.61 27.98 14.48
C GLN A 425 16.16 26.83 13.55
N LYS A 426 16.19 27.07 12.23
CA LYS A 426 16.22 25.99 11.21
C LYS A 426 17.65 25.52 11.02
N ARG A 427 17.91 24.23 11.25
CA ARG A 427 19.13 23.52 10.81
C ARG A 427 18.83 22.78 9.50
N MET A 428 19.71 22.97 8.52
CA MET A 428 19.83 22.23 7.25
C MET A 428 20.32 20.79 7.49
N LYS A 429 19.95 19.88 6.59
CA LYS A 429 20.80 18.79 6.03
C LYS A 429 20.09 18.14 4.81
N PRO A 430 20.82 17.45 3.91
CA PRO A 430 20.79 17.71 2.47
C PRO A 430 20.12 16.62 1.64
N VAL A 431 19.76 16.99 0.41
CA VAL A 431 19.32 16.11 -0.68
C VAL A 431 20.55 15.53 -1.40
N LEU A 432 20.56 14.22 -1.58
CA LEU A 432 21.40 13.50 -2.55
C LEU A 432 20.45 12.67 -3.43
N GLU A 433 20.36 13.02 -4.70
CA GLU A 433 19.95 12.10 -5.77
C GLU A 433 21.21 11.45 -6.38
N PRO A 434 21.04 10.41 -7.21
CA PRO A 434 21.42 10.64 -8.60
C PRO A 434 20.40 10.13 -9.64
N ALA A 435 20.19 11.00 -10.65
CA ALA A 435 20.13 10.83 -12.12
C ALA A 435 19.93 9.42 -12.72
N GLY A 436 19.32 9.20 -13.90
CA GLY A 436 18.83 10.01 -15.04
C GLY A 436 18.13 9.00 -15.99
N GLU A 437 17.61 9.28 -17.19
CA GLU A 437 17.72 10.38 -18.15
C GLU A 437 16.48 10.35 -19.08
N LYS A 438 16.10 11.52 -19.61
CA LYS A 438 15.52 11.68 -20.94
C LYS A 438 16.13 12.94 -21.58
N PRO A 439 16.30 12.98 -22.92
CA PRO A 439 17.19 13.92 -23.57
C PRO A 439 16.59 15.32 -23.73
N THR A 440 17.48 16.28 -23.65
CA THR A 440 17.31 17.72 -23.87
C THR A 440 17.20 18.08 -25.35
N SER A 441 16.27 18.99 -25.66
CA SER A 441 16.32 19.90 -26.80
C SER A 441 16.43 21.32 -26.24
N VAL A 442 17.45 22.09 -26.62
CA VAL A 442 17.58 23.52 -26.29
C VAL A 442 17.89 24.32 -27.56
N ASP A 443 16.91 25.16 -27.88
CA ASP A 443 16.91 26.54 -28.34
C ASP A 443 17.96 27.13 -29.29
N ASN A 444 17.37 27.80 -30.29
CA ASN A 444 17.92 28.82 -31.16
C ASN A 444 18.04 30.19 -30.49
N ALA A 445 19.14 30.88 -30.77
CA ALA A 445 19.27 32.34 -30.90
C ALA A 445 20.44 32.57 -31.88
N GLY A 446 20.49 33.47 -32.85
CA GLY A 446 19.61 34.49 -33.42
C GLY A 446 20.45 35.21 -34.51
N ALA A 447 19.78 36.02 -35.34
CA ALA A 447 20.30 37.05 -36.24
C ALA A 447 20.65 36.72 -37.72
N GLU A 448 19.94 37.49 -38.56
CA GLU A 448 20.31 38.16 -39.83
C GLU A 448 20.17 37.48 -41.22
N GLU A 449 19.26 38.11 -41.98
CA GLU A 449 19.24 38.49 -43.41
C GLU A 449 19.43 37.46 -44.55
N GLY A 450 18.62 37.64 -45.61
CA GLY A 450 19.07 37.35 -46.98
C GLY A 450 18.32 36.29 -47.79
N THR A 451 17.17 36.67 -48.35
CA THR A 451 16.66 36.38 -49.70
C THR A 451 17.10 35.14 -50.52
N CYS A 452 16.07 34.45 -51.05
CA CYS A 452 15.91 33.93 -52.43
C CYS A 452 16.67 32.68 -52.95
N LYS A 453 15.84 31.66 -53.25
CA LYS A 453 15.68 30.91 -54.53
C LYS A 453 16.77 29.91 -55.01
N LYS A 454 16.24 28.72 -55.37
CA LYS A 454 16.63 27.79 -56.47
C LYS A 454 18.00 27.13 -56.32
N GLU A 455 18.36 26.01 -56.94
CA GLU A 455 17.76 24.86 -57.61
C GLU A 455 18.95 23.87 -57.76
N LYS A 456 18.67 22.56 -57.79
CA LYS A 456 19.41 21.50 -58.51
C LYS A 456 20.83 21.04 -58.08
N GLY A 457 21.00 19.72 -58.23
CA GLY A 457 22.26 19.05 -58.60
C GLY A 457 22.67 17.95 -57.60
N GLN A 458 22.50 16.65 -57.90
CA GLN A 458 23.50 15.77 -58.58
C GLN A 458 24.79 15.59 -57.75
N GLU A 459 25.41 14.43 -57.55
CA GLU A 459 25.30 13.05 -58.04
C GLU A 459 26.38 12.21 -57.29
N ASN A 460 26.41 10.89 -57.53
CA ASN A 460 27.49 9.90 -57.29
C ASN A 460 27.44 9.09 -55.97
N LYS A 461 27.04 7.80 -56.05
CA LYS A 461 27.82 6.57 -56.41
C LYS A 461 28.78 6.18 -55.28
N ALA A 462 28.48 5.16 -54.47
CA ALA A 462 28.55 3.72 -54.74
C ALA A 462 29.99 3.23 -54.98
N GLU A 463 30.54 2.48 -54.01
CA GLU A 463 31.41 1.34 -54.31
C GLU A 463 31.40 0.32 -53.16
N THR A 464 30.91 -0.87 -53.51
CA THR A 464 30.99 -2.12 -52.77
C THR A 464 32.34 -2.78 -53.14
N SER A 465 33.06 -3.36 -52.18
CA SER A 465 34.00 -4.43 -52.52
C SER A 465 33.80 -5.63 -51.61
N ASP A 466 33.46 -6.71 -52.30
CA ASP A 466 33.29 -8.08 -51.86
C ASP A 466 34.67 -8.77 -51.83
N ARG A 467 34.85 -9.73 -50.93
CA ARG A 467 35.94 -10.71 -50.94
C ARG A 467 35.38 -12.05 -50.47
N GLY A 468 34.99 -12.89 -51.43
CA GLY A 468 35.17 -14.34 -51.32
C GLY A 468 36.65 -14.70 -51.49
N GLY A 469 37.11 -15.92 -51.20
CA GLY A 469 36.47 -17.14 -50.75
C GLY A 469 37.52 -18.25 -50.76
N GLU A 470 37.26 -19.34 -50.05
CA GLU A 470 37.58 -20.73 -50.39
C GLU A 470 36.79 -21.66 -49.46
#